data_AF-A0A448NNC3-F1
#
_entry.id   AF-A0A448NNC3-F1
#
_cell.length_a   1.000
_cell.length_b   1.000
_cell.length_c   1.000
_cell.angle_alpha   90.00
_cell.angle_beta   90.00
_cell.angle_gamma   90.00
#
_symmetry.space_group_name_H-M   'P 1'
#
loop_
_entity.id
_entity.type
_entity.pdbx_description
1 polymer ?
#
loop_
_entity_poly.entity_id
_entity_poly.type
_entity_poly.pdbx_seq_one_letter_code
_entity_poly.pdbx_strand_id
1 'polypeptide(L)'
;MKSTREIFKNNPSLLQEPQVIELLEYCGELETEIIEYKFEKSNSKELAMIDMLQEVIKGCSDLEKEQMEHDRFGYEAPQYQEAILNLKRYILNRCRDEKIWL
;
A
#
# COMPACT_ATOMS: atom_id res chain seq x y z
N MET A 1 17.50 2.89 -15.11
CA MET A 1 18.94 3.24 -15.10
C MET A 1 19.48 3.09 -16.51
N LYS A 2 20.54 3.84 -16.88
CA LYS A 2 21.30 3.54 -18.10
C LYS A 2 21.96 2.17 -17.94
N SER A 3 22.04 1.39 -19.01
CA SER A 3 22.68 0.07 -18.91
C SER A 3 24.18 0.22 -18.65
N THR A 4 24.79 -0.78 -18.01
CA THR A 4 26.25 -0.80 -17.76
C THR A 4 27.04 -0.55 -19.05
N ARG A 5 26.57 -1.09 -20.19
CA ARG A 5 27.19 -0.87 -21.51
C ARG A 5 27.08 0.58 -22.00
N GLU A 6 26.01 1.29 -21.65
CA GLU A 6 25.85 2.71 -21.97
C GLU A 6 26.71 3.60 -21.09
N ILE A 7 26.91 3.23 -19.82
CA ILE A 7 27.76 3.96 -18.87
C ILE A 7 29.22 3.91 -19.31
N PHE A 8 29.70 2.74 -19.72
CA PHE A 8 31.10 2.50 -20.11
C PHE A 8 31.36 2.58 -21.62
N LYS A 9 30.39 3.06 -22.43
CA LYS A 9 30.49 3.16 -23.90
C LYS A 9 31.79 3.80 -24.39
N ASN A 10 32.26 4.85 -23.70
CA ASN A 10 33.43 5.62 -24.13
C ASN A 10 34.75 5.04 -23.59
N ASN A 11 34.72 4.16 -22.58
CA ASN A 11 35.89 3.54 -21.97
C ASN A 11 35.57 2.10 -21.51
N PRO A 12 35.47 1.13 -22.44
CA PRO A 12 35.07 -0.24 -22.11
C PRO A 12 36.09 -1.00 -21.27
N SER A 13 37.37 -0.59 -21.29
CA SER A 13 38.45 -1.20 -20.52
C SER A 13 38.22 -1.13 -19.01
N LEU A 14 37.49 -0.13 -18.54
CA LEU A 14 37.16 0.04 -17.13
C LEU A 14 36.30 -1.11 -16.59
N LEU A 15 35.58 -1.86 -17.43
CA LEU A 15 34.81 -3.03 -17.00
C LEU A 15 35.70 -4.19 -16.52
N GLN A 16 36.99 -4.16 -16.85
CA GLN A 16 37.97 -5.16 -16.41
C GLN A 16 38.69 -4.73 -15.13
N GLU A 17 38.49 -3.49 -14.67
CA GLU A 17 39.11 -3.02 -13.44
C GLU A 17 38.45 -3.70 -12.25
N PRO A 18 39.21 -4.32 -11.33
CA PRO A 18 38.66 -5.06 -10.20
C PRO A 18 37.67 -4.23 -9.36
N GLN A 19 37.97 -2.94 -9.17
CA GLN A 19 37.14 -2.00 -8.42
C GLN A 19 35.79 -1.73 -9.10
N VAL A 20 35.76 -1.73 -10.44
CA VAL A 20 34.53 -1.53 -11.21
C VAL A 20 33.69 -2.80 -11.19
N ILE A 21 34.32 -3.97 -11.24
CA ILE A 21 33.63 -5.26 -11.09
C ILE A 21 32.95 -5.33 -9.72
N GLU A 22 33.68 -5.06 -8.64
CA GLU A 22 33.15 -5.05 -7.27
C GLU A 22 32.00 -4.05 -7.10
N LEU A 23 32.12 -2.85 -7.68
CA LEU A 23 31.06 -1.85 -7.64
C LEU A 23 29.79 -2.31 -8.39
N LEU A 24 29.95 -2.98 -9.54
CA LEU A 24 28.82 -3.49 -10.32
C LEU A 24 28.11 -4.64 -9.59
N GLU A 25 28.86 -5.51 -8.92
CA GLU A 25 28.30 -6.56 -8.07
C GLU A 25 27.49 -5.95 -6.92
N TYR A 26 28.07 -5.00 -6.17
CA TYR A 26 27.39 -4.30 -5.09
C TYR A 26 26.12 -3.57 -5.57
N CYS A 27 26.17 -2.91 -6.73
CA CYS A 27 24.99 -2.28 -7.31
C CYS A 27 23.91 -3.31 -7.69
N GLY A 28 24.27 -4.48 -8.17
CA GLY A 28 23.32 -5.56 -8.48
C GLY A 28 22.65 -6.15 -7.24
N GLU A 29 23.40 -6.31 -6.16
CA GLU A 29 22.86 -6.70 -4.85
C GLU A 29 21.84 -5.67 -4.33
N LEU A 30 22.20 -4.38 -4.36
CA LEU A 30 21.30 -3.29 -3.98
C LEU A 30 20.05 -3.23 -4.85
N GLU A 31 20.17 -3.43 -6.17
CA GLU A 31 19.01 -3.46 -7.06
C GLU A 31 18.04 -4.60 -6.70
N THR A 32 18.57 -5.76 -6.34
CA THR A 32 17.78 -6.93 -5.92
C THR A 32 17.04 -6.65 -4.61
N GLU A 33 17.75 -6.16 -3.60
CA GLU A 33 17.18 -5.77 -2.31
C GLU A 33 16.07 -4.72 -2.48
N ILE A 34 16.26 -3.74 -3.38
CA ILE A 34 15.23 -2.73 -3.68
C ILE A 34 13.99 -3.35 -4.31
N ILE A 35 14.13 -4.35 -5.19
CA ILE A 35 13.00 -5.04 -5.81
C ILE A 35 12.22 -5.83 -4.76
N GLU A 36 12.90 -6.60 -3.93
CA GLU A 36 12.31 -7.37 -2.83
C GLU A 36 11.59 -6.44 -1.84
N TYR A 37 12.24 -5.36 -1.41
CA TYR A 37 11.64 -4.34 -0.54
C TYR A 37 10.37 -3.72 -1.16
N LYS A 38 10.39 -3.41 -2.47
CA LYS A 38 9.20 -2.89 -3.17
C LYS A 38 8.08 -3.91 -3.22
N PHE A 39 8.41 -5.19 -3.43
CA PHE A 39 7.44 -6.27 -3.47
C PHE A 39 6.78 -6.48 -2.09
N GLU A 40 7.58 -6.59 -1.03
CA GLU A 40 7.09 -6.69 0.36
C GLU A 40 6.20 -5.50 0.73
N LYS A 41 6.64 -4.29 0.39
CA LYS A 41 5.87 -3.07 0.63
C LYS A 41 4.55 -3.04 -0.16
N SER A 42 4.55 -3.55 -1.39
CA SER A 42 3.31 -3.65 -2.21
C SER A 42 2.34 -4.64 -1.58
N ASN A 43 2.82 -5.81 -1.17
CA ASN A 43 2.03 -6.84 -0.51
C ASN A 43 1.44 -6.33 0.82
N SER A 44 2.23 -5.59 1.60
CA SER A 44 1.77 -4.93 2.84
C SER A 44 0.61 -3.97 2.60
N LYS A 45 0.63 -3.19 1.50
CA LYS A 45 -0.48 -2.28 1.18
C LYS A 45 -1.72 -3.01 0.71
N GLU A 46 -1.57 -4.08 -0.06
CA GLU A 46 -2.70 -4.91 -0.50
C GLU A 46 -3.44 -5.52 0.70
N LEU A 47 -2.69 -6.09 1.65
CA LEU A 47 -3.27 -6.60 2.90
C LEU A 47 -3.99 -5.50 3.69
N ALA A 48 -3.37 -4.33 3.84
CA ALA A 48 -3.99 -3.21 4.54
C ALA A 48 -5.28 -2.73 3.86
N MET A 49 -5.35 -2.77 2.53
CA MET A 49 -6.57 -2.45 1.77
C MET A 49 -7.66 -3.51 1.97
N ILE A 50 -7.30 -4.79 1.96
CA ILE A 50 -8.25 -5.88 2.22
C ILE A 50 -8.86 -5.72 3.61
N ASP A 51 -8.05 -5.50 4.64
CA ASP A 51 -8.52 -5.30 6.01
C ASP A 51 -9.45 -4.08 6.11
N MET A 52 -9.07 -2.96 5.50
CA MET A 52 -9.88 -1.74 5.48
C MET A 52 -11.25 -1.98 4.82
N LEU A 53 -11.29 -2.71 3.70
CA LEU A 53 -12.54 -3.04 3.00
C LEU A 53 -13.42 -3.97 3.83
N GLN A 54 -12.84 -4.95 4.52
CA GLN A 54 -13.58 -5.84 5.41
C GLN A 54 -14.22 -5.06 6.58
N GLU A 55 -13.49 -4.12 7.19
CA GLU A 55 -14.02 -3.27 8.25
C GLU A 55 -15.15 -2.35 7.75
N VAL A 56 -15.02 -1.78 6.55
CA VAL A 56 -16.08 -0.98 5.92
C VAL A 56 -17.34 -1.82 5.68
N ILE A 57 -17.20 -3.02 5.12
CA ILE A 57 -18.35 -3.91 4.88
C ILE A 57 -19.04 -4.25 6.20
N LYS A 58 -18.27 -4.58 7.24
CA LYS A 58 -18.81 -4.86 8.57
C LYS A 58 -19.60 -3.66 9.12
N GLY A 59 -19.04 -2.46 9.06
CA GLY A 59 -19.72 -1.24 9.50
C GLY A 59 -21.03 -0.98 8.76
N CYS A 60 -21.08 -1.24 7.45
CA CYS A 60 -22.31 -1.15 6.67
C CYS A 60 -23.35 -2.20 7.12
N SER A 61 -22.94 -3.45 7.31
CA SER A 61 -23.84 -4.52 7.78
C SER A 61 -24.39 -4.26 9.18
N ASP A 62 -23.57 -3.71 10.09
CA ASP A 62 -24.01 -3.32 11.44
C ASP A 62 -25.07 -2.20 11.36
N LEU A 63 -24.86 -1.20 10.51
CA LEU A 63 -25.80 -0.10 10.29
C LEU A 63 -27.12 -0.57 9.66
N GLU A 64 -27.07 -1.50 8.71
CA GLU A 64 -28.26 -2.14 8.14
C GLU A 64 -29.05 -2.91 9.20
N LYS A 65 -28.34 -3.58 10.12
CA LYS A 65 -28.97 -4.30 11.22
C LYS A 65 -29.67 -3.35 12.19
N GLU A 66 -29.04 -2.26 12.57
CA GLU A 66 -29.66 -1.22 13.40
C GLU A 66 -30.93 -0.66 12.74
N GLN A 67 -30.90 -0.44 11.42
CA GLN A 67 -32.09 -0.01 10.68
C GLN A 67 -33.21 -1.05 10.70
N MET A 68 -32.87 -2.33 10.48
CA MET A 68 -33.86 -3.41 10.58
C MET A 68 -34.48 -3.50 11.96
N GLU A 69 -33.68 -3.29 13.02
CA GLU A 69 -34.16 -3.29 14.39
C GLU A 69 -35.05 -2.07 14.70
N HIS A 70 -34.71 -0.90 14.16
CA HIS A 70 -35.59 0.28 14.18
C HIS A 70 -36.94 -0.03 13.52
N ASP A 71 -36.93 -0.54 12.28
CA ASP A 71 -38.15 -0.81 11.52
C ASP A 71 -39.03 -1.89 12.17
N ARG A 72 -38.41 -2.90 12.79
CA ARG A 72 -39.12 -4.05 13.35
C ARG A 72 -39.59 -3.84 14.78
N PHE A 73 -38.80 -3.16 15.60
CA PHE A 73 -39.02 -3.06 17.04
C PHE A 73 -39.24 -1.62 17.53
N GLY A 74 -39.08 -0.62 16.65
CA GLY A 74 -39.22 0.79 17.01
C GLY A 74 -38.07 1.31 17.87
N TYR A 75 -36.89 0.70 17.78
CA TYR A 75 -35.66 1.19 18.44
C TYR A 75 -35.21 2.53 17.87
N GLU A 76 -34.14 3.10 18.40
CA GLU A 76 -33.60 4.35 17.86
C GLU A 76 -33.09 4.14 16.44
N ALA A 77 -33.39 5.09 15.55
CA ALA A 77 -32.94 5.02 14.17
C ALA A 77 -31.41 5.26 14.10
N PRO A 78 -30.71 4.61 13.16
CA PRO A 78 -29.28 4.84 12.98
C PRO A 78 -28.97 6.30 12.63
N GLN A 79 -27.89 6.83 13.20
CA GLN A 79 -27.39 8.18 12.88
C GLN A 79 -26.58 8.13 11.56
N TYR A 80 -27.28 7.97 10.44
CA TYR A 80 -26.67 7.80 9.11
C TYR A 80 -25.63 8.86 8.75
N GLN A 81 -25.93 10.13 9.03
CA GLN A 81 -25.01 11.22 8.70
C GLN A 81 -23.69 11.10 9.48
N GLU A 82 -23.76 10.75 10.76
CA GLU A 82 -22.59 10.54 11.60
C GLU A 82 -21.84 9.27 11.20
N ALA A 83 -22.55 8.17 10.93
CA ALA A 83 -21.96 6.92 10.45
C ALA A 83 -21.16 7.11 9.15
N ILE A 84 -21.71 7.86 8.17
CA ILE A 84 -21.02 8.18 6.92
C ILE A 84 -19.78 9.05 7.17
N LEU A 85 -19.87 10.04 8.06
CA LEU A 85 -18.72 10.89 8.42
C LEU A 85 -17.61 10.08 9.09
N ASN A 86 -17.98 9.17 10.00
CA ASN A 86 -17.05 8.29 10.68
C ASN A 86 -16.37 7.33 9.70
N LEU A 87 -17.12 6.75 8.77
CA LEU A 87 -16.57 5.88 7.73
C LEU A 87 -15.58 6.63 6.83
N LYS A 88 -15.92 7.84 6.38
CA LYS A 88 -15.01 8.70 5.59
C LYS A 88 -13.72 9.01 6.35
N ARG A 89 -13.83 9.37 7.63
CA ARG A 89 -12.65 9.63 8.49
C ARG A 89 -11.79 8.39 8.65
N TYR A 90 -12.41 7.24 8.89
CA TYR A 90 -11.72 5.96 9.02
C TYR A 90 -10.89 5.65 7.76
N ILE A 91 -11.51 5.70 6.57
CA ILE A 91 -10.83 5.44 5.30
C ILE A 91 -9.66 6.42 5.09
N LEU A 92 -9.89 7.72 5.26
CA LEU A 92 -8.84 8.73 5.06
C LEU A 92 -7.67 8.56 6.03
N ASN A 93 -7.95 8.21 7.30
CA ASN A 93 -6.91 7.97 8.30
C ASN A 93 -6.11 6.72 7.97
N ARG A 94 -6.76 5.59 7.64
CA ARG A 94 -6.04 4.36 7.24
C ARG A 94 -5.21 4.58 5.98
N CYS A 95 -5.75 5.30 4.99
CA CYS A 95 -4.97 5.65 3.80
C CYS A 95 -3.74 6.50 4.14
N ARG A 96 -3.85 7.44 5.08
CA ARG A 96 -2.71 8.23 5.56
C ARG A 96 -1.65 7.36 6.23
N ASP A 97 -2.06 6.48 7.14
CA ASP A 97 -1.16 5.61 7.91
C ASP A 97 -0.40 4.64 6.99
N GLU A 98 -1.10 4.08 6.01
CA GLU A 98 -0.57 3.10 5.05
C GLU A 98 0.11 3.76 3.84
N LYS A 99 0.17 5.10 3.81
CA LYS A 99 0.72 5.90 2.70
C LYS A 99 0.08 5.50 1.35
N ILE A 100 -1.24 5.32 1.38
CA ILE A 100 -2.11 5.16 0.23
C ILE A 100 -2.63 6.56 -0.11
N TRP A 101 -2.34 7.02 -1.32
CA TRP A 101 -2.80 8.33 -1.79
C TRP A 101 -4.08 8.11 -2.59
N LEU A 102 -5.21 8.60 -2.04
CA LEU A 102 -6.54 8.61 -2.66
C LEU A 102 -6.73 9.86 -3.53
#